data_AF-A0A699WB80-F1
#
_entry.id   AF-A0A699WB80-F1
#
_cell.length_a   1.000
_cell.length_b   1.000
_cell.length_c   1.000
_cell.angle_alpha   90.00
_cell.angle_beta   90.00
_cell.angle_gamma   90.00
#
_symmetry.space_group_name_H-M   'P 1'
#
loop_
_entity.id
_entity.type
_entity.pdbx_description
1 polymer ?
#
loop_
_entity_poly.entity_id
_entity_poly.type
_entity_poly.pdbx_seq_one_letter_code
_entity_poly.pdbx_strand_id
1 'polypeptide(L)'
;VPVVRDFPEVFPEDLPGLPPIRPVEFPIDLVPGAAPVARAPYRLAPSEMKELAKQLKELSDKGFIRPIKGPRRRHSKNSFQNTL
;
A
#
# COMPACT_ATOMS: atom_id res chain seq x y z
N VAL A 1 23.75 -11.66 12.73
CA VAL A 1 24.33 -10.55 11.92
C VAL A 1 24.58 -9.38 12.85
N PRO A 2 25.84 -8.97 13.09
CA PRO A 2 26.19 -7.97 14.12
C PRO A 2 25.56 -6.59 13.84
N VAL A 3 25.59 -6.18 12.57
CA VAL A 3 25.17 -4.84 12.11
C VAL A 3 23.73 -4.47 12.49
N VAL A 4 22.80 -5.43 12.50
CA VAL A 4 21.40 -5.15 12.88
C VAL A 4 21.28 -4.82 14.38
N ARG A 5 22.13 -5.42 15.22
CA ARG A 5 22.14 -5.17 16.67
C ARG A 5 22.74 -3.80 17.01
N ASP A 6 23.60 -3.29 16.14
CA ASP A 6 24.29 -2.01 16.33
C ASP A 6 23.40 -0.81 15.95
N PHE A 7 22.31 -1.04 15.19
CA PHE A 7 21.38 0.00 14.73
C PHE A 7 19.91 -0.38 14.95
N PRO A 8 19.47 -0.60 16.19
CA PRO A 8 18.08 -0.97 16.50
C PRO A 8 17.07 0.11 16.10
N GLU A 9 17.50 1.38 16.02
CA GLU A 9 16.66 2.51 15.57
C GLU A 9 16.43 2.52 14.06
N VAL A 10 17.35 1.94 13.27
CA VAL A 10 17.26 1.90 11.80
C VAL A 10 16.49 0.66 11.31
N PHE A 11 16.53 -0.43 12.10
CA PHE A 11 15.85 -1.68 11.82
C PHE A 11 14.90 -2.07 12.96
N PRO A 12 13.88 -1.26 13.27
CA PRO A 12 12.91 -1.62 14.29
C PRO A 12 12.12 -2.87 13.85
N GLU A 13 11.75 -3.72 14.81
CA GLU A 13 10.91 -4.90 14.55
C GLU A 13 9.52 -4.50 14.02
N ASP A 14 9.06 -3.29 14.37
CA ASP A 14 7.82 -2.69 13.93
C ASP A 14 8.04 -1.43 13.07
N LEU A 15 7.18 -1.23 12.06
CA LEU A 15 7.21 -0.03 11.22
C LEU A 15 6.96 1.26 12.04
N PRO A 16 7.87 2.25 12.04
CA PRO A 16 7.84 3.42 12.93
C PRO A 16 6.81 4.51 12.54
N GLY A 17 5.72 4.14 11.87
CA GLY A 17 4.73 5.09 11.36
C GLY A 17 5.24 5.87 10.13
N LEU A 18 4.41 6.81 9.66
CA LEU A 18 4.79 7.66 8.53
C LEU A 18 6.01 8.52 8.89
N PRO A 19 6.96 8.70 7.96
CA PRO A 19 8.05 9.64 8.18
C PRO A 19 7.50 11.05 8.42
N PRO A 20 8.21 11.90 9.18
CA PRO A 20 7.83 13.29 9.36
C PRO A 20 7.61 13.99 8.01
N ILE A 21 6.66 14.93 7.98
CA ILE A 21 6.42 15.76 6.79
C ILE A 21 7.73 16.45 6.44
N ARG A 22 8.31 16.07 5.30
CA ARG A 22 9.51 16.72 4.77
C ARG A 22 9.08 18.02 4.08
N PRO A 23 9.89 19.09 4.15
CA PRO A 23 9.61 20.34 3.44
C PRO A 23 9.70 20.20 1.91
N VAL A 24 10.29 19.10 1.44
CA VAL A 24 10.36 18.74 0.02
C VAL A 24 9.27 17.73 -0.30
N GLU A 25 8.34 18.13 -1.18
CA GLU A 25 7.38 17.21 -1.80
C GLU A 25 8.07 16.40 -2.89
N PHE A 26 7.65 15.14 -3.07
CA PHE A 26 8.13 14.25 -4.13
C PHE A 26 7.02 14.12 -5.19
N PRO A 27 6.86 15.10 -6.10
CA PRO A 27 5.86 15.00 -7.15
C PRO A 27 6.20 13.87 -8.12
N ILE A 28 5.17 13.20 -8.62
CA ILE A 28 5.31 12.23 -9.71
C ILE A 28 4.96 12.96 -10.99
N ASP A 29 5.97 13.42 -11.71
CA ASP A 29 5.79 14.08 -13.00
C ASP A 29 5.42 13.03 -14.07
N LEU A 30 4.32 13.28 -14.77
CA LEU A 30 3.91 12.46 -15.91
C LEU A 30 4.42 13.10 -17.19
N VAL A 31 4.97 12.28 -18.08
CA VAL A 31 5.26 12.71 -19.46
C VAL A 31 3.95 13.18 -20.11
N PRO A 32 3.89 14.36 -20.76
CA PRO A 32 2.70 14.83 -21.45
C PRO A 32 2.14 13.76 -22.41
N GLY A 33 0.86 13.42 -22.27
CA GLY A 33 0.21 12.35 -23.03
C GLY A 33 0.23 10.96 -22.39
N ALA A 34 0.91 10.77 -21.25
CA ALA A 34 0.86 9.52 -20.50
C ALA A 34 -0.52 9.29 -19.87
N ALA A 35 -1.25 8.29 -20.35
CA ALA A 35 -2.53 7.89 -19.78
C ALA A 35 -2.33 7.06 -18.50
N PRO A 36 -3.20 7.21 -17.49
CA PRO A 36 -3.21 6.32 -16.33
C PRO A 36 -3.46 4.87 -16.75
N VAL A 37 -2.55 3.97 -16.41
CA VAL A 37 -2.75 2.53 -16.64
C VAL A 37 -3.73 1.98 -15.59
N ALA A 38 -4.82 1.37 -16.06
CA ALA A 38 -5.73 0.59 -15.24
C ALA A 38 -5.61 -0.89 -15.64
N ARG A 39 -5.27 -1.74 -14.67
CA ARG A 39 -5.20 -3.21 -14.85
C ARG A 39 -6.11 -3.88 -13.84
N ALA A 40 -6.68 -5.01 -14.23
CA ALA A 40 -7.44 -5.84 -13.29
C ALA A 40 -6.50 -6.37 -12.19
N PRO A 41 -6.99 -6.50 -10.94
CA PRO A 41 -6.25 -7.18 -9.89
C PRO A 41 -5.94 -8.63 -10.29
N TYR A 42 -4.80 -9.14 -9.84
CA TYR A 42 -4.47 -10.56 -9.99
C TYR A 42 -5.43 -11.43 -9.17
N ARG A 43 -5.69 -12.65 -9.67
CA ARG A 43 -6.43 -13.65 -8.91
C ARG A 43 -5.51 -14.21 -7.83
N LEU A 44 -6.00 -14.27 -6.61
CA LEU A 44 -5.33 -14.82 -5.43
C LEU A 44 -6.21 -15.90 -4.82
N ALA A 45 -5.60 -16.91 -4.19
CA ALA A 45 -6.33 -17.90 -3.41
C ALA A 45 -7.01 -17.24 -2.19
N PRO A 46 -8.05 -17.86 -1.60
CA PRO A 46 -8.73 -17.30 -0.43
C PRO A 46 -7.81 -17.03 0.76
N SER A 47 -6.81 -17.88 1.00
CA SER A 47 -5.81 -17.71 2.06
C SER A 47 -4.92 -16.48 1.84
N GLU A 48 -4.45 -16.29 0.60
CA GLU A 48 -3.63 -15.13 0.22
C GLU A 48 -4.43 -13.83 0.31
N MET A 49 -5.70 -13.85 -0.11
CA MET A 49 -6.60 -12.70 0.03
C MET A 49 -6.82 -12.29 1.48
N LYS A 50 -6.95 -13.27 2.39
CA LYS A 50 -7.10 -13.02 3.83
C LYS A 50 -5.85 -12.36 4.42
N GLU A 51 -4.67 -12.85 4.06
CA GLU A 51 -3.41 -12.27 4.52
C GLU A 51 -3.20 -10.86 3.96
N LEU A 52 -3.48 -10.66 2.67
CA LEU A 52 -3.42 -9.33 2.05
C LEU A 52 -4.37 -8.34 2.73
N ALA A 53 -5.60 -8.75 3.04
CA ALA A 53 -6.56 -7.90 3.73
C ALA A 53 -6.08 -7.51 5.14
N LYS A 54 -5.46 -8.46 5.86
CA LYS A 54 -4.86 -8.21 7.18
C LYS A 54 -3.73 -7.17 7.08
N GLN A 55 -2.80 -7.34 6.15
CA GLN A 55 -1.69 -6.39 5.93
C GLN A 55 -2.19 -4.99 5.54
N LEU A 56 -3.19 -4.91 4.64
CA LEU A 56 -3.79 -3.62 4.26
C LEU A 56 -4.46 -2.93 5.45
N LYS A 57 -5.10 -3.69 6.34
CA LYS A 57 -5.69 -3.14 7.57
C LYS A 57 -4.60 -2.56 8.48
N GLU A 58 -3.54 -3.32 8.74
CA GLU A 58 -2.40 -2.86 9.55
C GLU A 58 -1.77 -1.58 8.99
N LEU A 59 -1.57 -1.50 7.67
CA LEU A 59 -1.05 -0.31 7.02
C LEU A 59 -2.01 0.89 7.09
N SER A 60 -3.31 0.65 7.00
CA SER A 60 -4.33 1.70 7.14
C SER A 60 -4.42 2.21 8.57
N ASP A 61 -4.36 1.32 9.56
CA ASP A 61 -4.41 1.67 10.99
C ASP A 61 -3.17 2.47 11.40
N LYS A 62 -2.01 2.16 10.81
CA LYS A 62 -0.75 2.92 10.98
C LYS A 62 -0.71 4.22 10.13
N GLY A 63 -1.74 4.50 9.32
CA GLY A 63 -1.85 5.73 8.54
C GLY A 63 -1.01 5.78 7.25
N PHE A 64 -0.32 4.70 6.88
CA PHE A 64 0.51 4.66 5.67
C PHE A 64 -0.32 4.73 4.38
N ILE A 65 -1.54 4.19 4.42
CA ILE A 65 -2.43 4.15 3.27
C ILE A 65 -3.82 4.66 3.65
N ARG A 66 -4.52 5.24 2.67
CA ARG A 66 -5.92 5.66 2.80
C ARG A 66 -6.70 5.23 1.55
N PRO A 67 -7.97 4.82 1.68
CA PRO A 67 -8.81 4.55 0.54
C PRO A 67 -8.94 5.76 -0.39
N ILE A 68 -8.55 5.61 -1.66
CA ILE A 68 -8.73 6.63 -2.69
C ILE A 68 -10.02 6.39 -3.48
N LYS A 69 -10.66 7.48 -3.91
CA LYS A 69 -11.79 7.47 -4.85
C LYS A 69 -11.31 8.10 -6.15
N GLY A 70 -11.23 7.33 -7.24
CA GLY A 70 -10.74 7.84 -8.52
C GLY A 70 -11.05 6.92 -9.71
N PRO A 71 -10.84 7.41 -10.95
CA PRO A 71 -11.17 6.68 -12.18
C PRO A 71 -10.44 5.33 -12.29
N ARG A 72 -9.23 5.22 -11.74
CA ARG A 72 -8.47 3.95 -11.67
C ARG A 72 -9.16 2.84 -10.87
N ARG A 73 -10.08 3.16 -9.94
CA ARG A 73 -10.78 2.17 -9.08
C ARG A 73 -12.06 1.61 -9.72
N ARG A 74 -12.55 2.17 -10.84
CA ARG A 74 -13.91 1.88 -11.36
C ARG A 74 -14.18 0.40 -11.71
N HIS A 75 -13.16 -0.44 -11.85
CA HIS A 75 -13.32 -1.84 -12.28
C HIS A 75 -13.16 -2.88 -11.15
N SER A 76 -12.93 -2.47 -9.90
CA SER A 76 -12.65 -3.41 -8.80
C SER A 76 -13.82 -3.64 -7.85
N LYS A 77 -14.94 -2.90 -7.95
CA LYS A 77 -16.05 -3.02 -6.97
C LYS A 77 -16.80 -4.35 -7.00
N ASN A 78 -16.60 -5.19 -8.03
CA ASN A 78 -17.34 -6.45 -8.20
C ASN A 78 -16.55 -7.72 -7.82
N SER A 79 -15.34 -7.63 -7.24
CA SER A 79 -14.58 -8.84 -6.84
C SER A 79 -14.26 -8.96 -5.35
N PHE A 80 -14.48 -7.91 -4.55
CA PHE A 80 -14.16 -7.93 -3.11
C PHE A 80 -15.37 -8.21 -2.21
N GLN A 81 -16.55 -8.50 -2.78
CA GLN A 81 -17.80 -8.77 -2.04
C GLN A 81 -18.46 -10.10 -2.44
N ASN A 82 -17.75 -11.01 -3.13
CA ASN A 82 -18.28 -12.33 -3.46
C ASN A 82 -17.39 -13.42 -2.87
N THR A 83 -17.64 -13.84 -1.63
CA THR A 83 -18.08 -15.21 -1.27
C THR A 83 -18.25 -15.28 0.26
N LEU A 84 -19.33 -15.98 0.64
CA LEU A 84 -19.88 -16.28 1.98
C LEU A 84 -18.93 -16.22 3.18
#